data_AF-A0A354DIR5-F1
#
_entry.id   AF-A0A354DIR5-F1
#
_cell.length_a   1.000
_cell.length_b   1.000
_cell.length_c   1.000
_cell.angle_alpha   90.00
_cell.angle_beta   90.00
_cell.angle_gamma   90.00
#
_symmetry.space_group_name_H-M   'P 1'
#
loop_
_entity.id
_entity.type
_entity.pdbx_description
1 polymer ?
#
loop_
_entity_poly.entity_id
_entity_poly.type
_entity_poly.pdbx_seq_one_letter_code
_entity_poly.pdbx_strand_id
1 'polypeptide(L)' 'KGLGHAIYCARSFVGNEPFAVLLGDDIIKSPKPCLKQLIEVFDRYQSNVVGVQEVPDEDVSKYGIVKPRGGEIEDN' A
#
# COMPACT_ATOMS: atom_id res chain seq x y z
N LYS A 1 9.68 -18.11 4.08
CA LYS A 1 8.52 -18.03 3.16
C LYS A 1 7.50 -17.10 3.80
N GLY A 2 7.04 -16.05 3.12
CA GLY A 2 6.17 -14.99 3.68
C GLY A 2 5.49 -14.19 2.55
N LEU A 3 4.91 -13.02 2.84
CA LEU A 3 4.13 -12.24 1.87
C LEU A 3 4.86 -12.02 0.53
N GLY A 4 6.14 -11.61 0.56
CA GLY A 4 6.91 -11.40 -0.67
C GLY A 4 7.06 -12.66 -1.54
N HIS A 5 7.16 -13.84 -0.92
CA HIS A 5 7.18 -15.11 -1.64
C HIS A 5 5.80 -15.43 -2.24
N ALA A 6 4.70 -15.13 -1.53
CA ALA A 6 3.35 -15.31 -2.05
C ALA A 6 3.08 -14.42 -3.27
N ILE A 7 3.49 -13.14 -3.20
CA ILE A 7 3.42 -12.21 -4.34
C ILE A 7 4.25 -12.73 -5.52
N TYR A 8 5.48 -13.20 -5.27
CA TYR A 8 6.33 -13.76 -6.33
C TYR A 8 5.71 -15.00 -6.99
N CYS A 9 5.09 -15.90 -6.22
CA CYS A 9 4.37 -17.05 -6.78
C CYS A 9 3.19 -16.61 -7.67
N ALA A 10 2.56 -15.48 -7.40
CA ALA A 10 1.46 -14.95 -8.20
C ALA A 10 1.92 -14.29 -9.52
N ARG A 11 3.23 -14.06 -9.70
CA ARG A 11 3.80 -13.39 -10.88
C ARG A 11 3.35 -14.02 -12.21
N SER A 12 3.19 -15.33 -12.29
CA SER A 12 2.76 -16.02 -13.51
C SER A 12 1.33 -15.68 -13.93
N PHE A 13 0.48 -15.23 -12.99
CA PHE A 13 -0.91 -14.86 -13.26
C PHE A 13 -1.04 -13.38 -13.65
N VAL A 14 -0.18 -12.51 -13.12
CA VAL A 14 -0.20 -11.06 -13.39
C VAL A 14 0.60 -10.69 -14.64
N GLY A 15 1.71 -11.40 -14.91
CA GLY A 15 2.58 -11.06 -16.03
C GLY A 15 3.41 -9.80 -15.78
N ASN A 16 3.38 -8.86 -16.73
CA ASN A 16 4.14 -7.60 -16.69
C ASN A 16 3.21 -6.38 -16.69
N GLU A 17 2.18 -6.44 -15.85
CA GLU A 17 1.18 -5.38 -15.67
C GLU A 17 1.19 -4.88 -14.22
N PRO A 18 0.83 -3.60 -13.98
CA PRO A 18 0.60 -3.11 -12.62
C PRO A 18 -0.48 -3.92 -11.91
N PHE A 19 -0.29 -4.15 -10.61
CA PHE A 19 -1.25 -4.91 -9.79
C PHE A 19 -1.36 -4.33 -8.39
N ALA A 20 -2.49 -4.60 -7.74
CA ALA A 20 -2.72 -4.28 -6.34
C ALA A 20 -2.52 -5.50 -5.46
N VAL A 21 -2.00 -5.29 -4.25
CA VAL A 21 -1.91 -6.30 -3.20
C VAL A 21 -2.86 -5.89 -2.08
N LEU A 22 -3.77 -6.79 -1.71
CA LEU A 22 -4.72 -6.61 -0.62
C LEU A 22 -4.47 -7.72 0.41
N LEU A 23 -4.37 -7.35 1.69
CA LEU A 23 -4.27 -8.29 2.78
C LEU A 23 -5.69 -8.63 3.25
N GLY A 24 -6.04 -9.92 3.26
CA GLY A 24 -7.41 -10.36 3.53
C GLY A 24 -7.88 -10.14 4.97
N ASP A 25 -6.94 -9.87 5.87
CA ASP A 25 -7.13 -9.57 7.28
C ASP A 25 -7.31 -8.07 7.58
N ASP A 26 -7.02 -7.18 6.62
CA ASP A 26 -7.21 -5.74 6.76
C ASP A 26 -8.57 -5.28 6.23
N ILE A 27 -9.43 -4.79 7.13
CA ILE A 27 -10.72 -4.19 6.78
C ILE A 27 -10.62 -2.67 6.92
N ILE A 28 -10.58 -1.97 5.79
CA ILE A 28 -10.47 -0.51 5.74
C ILE A 28 -11.82 0.11 5.41
N LYS A 29 -12.32 0.98 6.30
CA LYS A 29 -13.56 1.72 6.10
C LYS A 29 -13.27 3.20 5.84
N SER A 30 -13.67 3.69 4.68
CA SER A 30 -13.50 5.09 4.28
C SER A 30 -14.63 5.49 3.33
N PRO A 31 -15.07 6.76 3.31
CA PRO A 31 -16.03 7.26 2.31
C PRO A 31 -15.56 7.02 0.87
N LYS A 32 -14.25 7.20 0.62
CA LYS A 32 -13.60 6.87 -0.65
C LYS A 32 -12.81 5.56 -0.47
N PRO A 33 -13.07 4.49 -1.25
CA PRO A 33 -12.39 3.21 -1.09
C PRO A 33 -10.87 3.38 -1.11
N CYS A 34 -10.17 2.76 -0.14
CA CYS A 34 -8.71 2.89 0.00
C CYS A 34 -7.97 2.51 -1.29
N LEU A 35 -8.34 1.37 -1.90
CA LEU A 35 -7.74 0.95 -3.17
C LEU A 35 -7.92 1.99 -4.29
N LYS A 36 -9.07 2.68 -4.34
CA LYS A 36 -9.32 3.73 -5.33
C LYS A 36 -8.37 4.92 -5.14
N GLN A 37 -8.10 5.31 -3.89
CA GLN A 37 -7.12 6.36 -3.58
C GLN A 37 -5.72 5.97 -4.08
N LEU A 38 -5.30 4.72 -3.82
CA LEU A 38 -3.98 4.23 -4.27
C LEU A 38 -3.87 4.18 -5.81
N ILE A 39 -4.95 3.79 -6.50
CA ILE A 39 -5.00 3.79 -7.97
C ILE A 39 -4.85 5.22 -8.51
N GLU A 40 -5.57 6.20 -7.95
CA GLU A 40 -5.45 7.59 -8.41
C GLU A 40 -4.03 8.17 -8.22
N VAL A 41 -3.35 7.79 -7.12
CA VAL A 41 -1.93 8.12 -6.91
C VAL A 41 -1.04 7.41 -7.94
N PHE A 42 -1.28 6.12 -8.18
CA PHE A 42 -0.54 5.36 -9.19
C PHE A 42 -0.71 6.00 -10.58
N ASP A 43 -1.93 6.37 -10.96
CA ASP A 43 -2.22 6.98 -12.26
C ASP A 43 -1.45 8.29 -12.46
N ARG A 44 -1.28 9.06 -11.38
CA ARG A 44 -0.53 10.33 -11.40
C ARG A 44 0.98 10.14 -11.48
N TYR A 45 1.54 9.27 -10.65
CA TYR A 45 2.99 9.16 -10.46
C TYR A 45 3.62 8.00 -11.26
N GLN A 46 2.82 7.07 -11.77
CA GLN A 46 3.24 5.87 -12.50
C GLN A 46 4.36 5.10 -11.78
N SER A 47 4.22 4.95 -10.46
CA SER A 47 5.22 4.38 -9.56
C SER A 47 4.57 3.56 -8.45
N ASN A 48 5.34 2.74 -7.76
CA ASN A 48 4.85 1.89 -6.67
C ASN A 48 4.25 2.75 -5.55
N VAL A 49 3.01 2.44 -5.16
CA VAL A 49 2.28 3.13 -4.09
C VAL A 49 2.10 2.18 -2.91
N VAL A 50 2.34 2.67 -1.70
CA VAL A 50 2.13 1.94 -0.45
C VAL A 50 1.17 2.73 0.41
N GLY A 51 0.03 2.14 0.77
CA GLY A 51 -0.89 2.73 1.74
C GLY A 51 -0.29 2.70 3.14
N VAL A 52 -0.34 3.84 3.83
CA VAL A 52 0.15 3.98 5.22
C VAL A 52 -0.89 4.68 6.06
N GLN A 53 -0.84 4.48 7.37
CA GLN A 53 -1.66 5.16 8.36
C GLN A 53 -0.77 5.61 9.52
N GLU A 54 -1.08 6.74 10.12
CA GLU A 54 -0.45 7.14 11.36
C GLU A 54 -0.93 6.23 12.50
N VAL A 55 -0.01 5.91 13.41
CA VAL A 55 -0.29 5.09 14.59
C VAL A 55 0.30 5.78 15.83
N PRO A 56 -0.29 5.58 17.02
CA PRO A 56 0.31 6.06 18.27
C PRO A 56 1.74 5.52 18.48
N ASP A 57 2.60 6.33 19.09
CA ASP A 57 4.02 5.99 19.32
C ASP A 57 4.21 4.67 20.09
N GLU A 58 3.32 4.38 21.04
CA GLU A 58 3.31 3.13 21.81
C GLU A 58 3.07 1.86 20.96
N ASP A 59 2.43 2.01 19.80
CA ASP A 59 2.06 0.92 18.90
C ASP A 59 3.06 0.70 17.76
N VAL A 60 4.00 1.62 17.55
CA VAL A 60 5.00 1.60 16.47
C VAL A 60 5.73 0.25 16.36
N SER A 61 6.05 -0.39 17.48
CA SER A 61 6.75 -1.68 17.52
C SER A 61 5.97 -2.86 16.91
N LYS A 62 4.67 -2.70 16.68
CA LYS A 62 3.78 -3.72 16.11
C LYS A 62 3.72 -3.67 14.58
N TYR A 63 4.27 -2.62 13.96
CA TYR A 63 4.08 -2.33 12.53
C TYR A 63 5.39 -2.16 11.77
N GLY A 64 5.30 -2.22 10.43
CA GLY A 64 6.34 -1.73 9.54
C GLY A 64 6.27 -0.21 9.43
N ILE A 65 7.36 0.47 9.76
CA ILE A 65 7.40 1.94 9.82
C ILE A 65 8.14 2.50 8.61
N VAL A 66 7.54 3.50 7.97
CA VAL A 66 8.16 4.21 6.84
C VAL A 66 8.72 5.55 7.29
N LYS A 67 9.88 5.92 6.73
CA LYS A 67 10.43 7.27 6.86
C LYS A 67 10.38 7.95 5.48
N PRO A 68 9.40 8.83 5.22
CA PRO A 68 9.37 9.57 3.97
C PRO A 68 10.62 10.46 3.86
N ARG A 69 11.14 10.63 2.63
CA ARG A 69 12.33 11.48 2.38
C ARG A 69 12.05 12.99 2.49
N GLY A 70 10.81 13.38 2.80
CA GLY A 70 10.32 14.76 2.69
C GLY A 70 9.81 15.05 1.28
N GLY A 71 8.67 15.73 1.17
CA GLY A 71 7.97 16.06 -0.08
C GLY A 71 6.67 16.83 0.20
N GLU A 72 6.02 17.35 -0.84
CA GLU A 72 4.69 17.95 -0.71
C GLU A 72 3.71 16.91 -0.17
N ILE A 73 2.99 17.26 0.91
CA ILE A 73 1.89 16.47 1.43
C ILE A 73 0.64 16.99 0.74
N GLU A 74 0.05 16.16 -0.13
CA GLU A 74 -1.25 16.42 -0.72
C GLU A 74 -2.31 15.81 0.18
N ASP A 75 -3.34 16.60 0.52
CA ASP A 75 -4.49 16.08 1.27
C ASP A 75 -5.29 15.11 0.38
N ASN A 76 -5.66 13.94 0.94
CA ASN A 76 -6.42 12.87 0.27
C ASN A 76 -7.94 13.03 0.40
#